data_AF-A0A9E5YW05-F1
#
_entry.id   AF-A0A9E5YW05-F1
#
_cell.length_a   1.000
_cell.length_b   1.000
_cell.length_c   1.000
_cell.angle_alpha   90.00
_cell.angle_beta   90.00
_cell.angle_gamma   90.00
#
_symmetry.space_group_name_H-M   'P 1'
#
loop_
_entity.id
_entity.type
_entity.pdbx_description
1 polymer ?
#
loop_
_entity_poly.entity_id
_entity_poly.type
_entity_poly.pdbx_seq_one_letter_code
_entity_poly.pdbx_strand_id
1 'polypeptide(L)'
;MRVSHSWLGTLGFSKDHLPHIGKTPDGLHYALGYSGSGVAMAPYLGWRIANKVLGTEDGDTGFDKIRHPGVLLRDFVPMGLPAVNAWYRIKDVMEGS
;
A
#
# COMPACT_ATOMS: atom_id res chain seq x y z
N MET A 1 -36.63 4.92 1.43
CA MET A 1 -35.80 4.22 0.42
C MET A 1 -35.32 2.91 1.01
N ARG A 2 -35.38 1.81 0.23
CA ARG A 2 -34.94 0.47 0.67
C ARG A 2 -33.55 0.23 0.09
N VAL A 3 -32.56 -0.09 0.93
CA VAL A 3 -31.20 -0.45 0.46
C VAL A 3 -31.26 -1.82 -0.20
N SER A 4 -30.76 -1.93 -1.44
CA SER A 4 -30.74 -3.22 -2.16
C SER A 4 -29.52 -4.06 -1.77
N HIS A 5 -28.34 -3.45 -1.62
CA HIS A 5 -27.09 -4.13 -1.27
C HIS A 5 -26.14 -3.18 -0.53
N SER A 6 -25.23 -3.75 0.26
CA SER A 6 -24.09 -3.08 0.87
C SER A 6 -22.87 -3.97 0.81
N TRP A 7 -21.68 -3.39 0.82
CA TRP A 7 -20.41 -4.11 0.83
C TRP A 7 -19.42 -3.44 1.76
N LEU A 8 -18.50 -4.26 2.27
CA LEU A 8 -17.38 -3.85 3.12
C LEU A 8 -16.15 -4.65 2.69
N GLY A 9 -14.98 -4.04 2.81
CA GLY A 9 -13.70 -4.69 2.54
C GLY A 9 -12.56 -3.92 3.16
N THR A 10 -11.42 -4.59 3.32
CA THR A 10 -10.19 -3.97 3.82
C THR A 10 -9.51 -3.21 2.68
N LEU A 11 -9.17 -1.94 2.93
CA LEU A 11 -8.45 -1.11 1.98
C LEU A 11 -6.98 -0.98 2.40
N GLY A 12 -6.07 -1.20 1.46
CA GLY A 12 -4.65 -0.92 1.64
C GLY A 12 -4.35 0.53 1.30
N PHE A 13 -3.81 1.28 2.25
CA PHE A 13 -3.34 2.64 2.06
C PHE A 13 -1.82 2.70 2.20
N SER A 14 -1.15 3.36 1.26
CA SER A 14 0.23 3.80 1.46
C SER A 14 0.25 4.94 2.48
N LYS A 15 1.37 5.09 3.21
CA LYS A 15 1.50 6.13 4.24
C LYS A 15 1.34 7.55 3.69
N ASP A 16 1.75 7.76 2.45
CA ASP A 16 1.67 9.04 1.76
C ASP A 16 0.40 9.18 0.92
N HIS A 17 -0.46 8.16 0.87
CA HIS A 17 -1.66 8.11 0.04
C HIS A 17 -1.40 8.34 -1.46
N LEU A 18 -0.15 8.23 -1.91
CA LEU A 18 0.25 8.45 -3.29
C LEU A 18 0.54 7.12 -3.99
N PRO A 19 0.21 7.00 -5.29
CA PRO A 19 0.69 5.90 -6.13
C PRO A 19 2.21 5.91 -6.25
N HIS A 20 2.80 4.72 -6.19
CA HIS A 20 4.24 4.49 -6.36
C HIS A 20 4.46 3.63 -7.58
N ILE A 21 5.33 4.08 -8.47
CA ILE A 21 5.80 3.33 -9.65
C ILE A 21 7.32 3.23 -9.59
N GLY A 22 7.88 2.10 -10.00
CA GLY A 22 9.33 1.94 -10.02
C GLY A 22 9.80 0.56 -10.44
N LYS A 23 11.09 0.34 -10.22
CA LYS A 23 11.80 -0.92 -10.49
C LYS A 23 12.63 -1.29 -9.27
N THR A 24 12.51 -2.53 -8.81
CA THR A 24 13.33 -3.06 -7.72
C THR A 24 14.77 -3.31 -8.19
N PRO A 25 15.75 -3.45 -7.28
CA PRO A 25 17.14 -3.75 -7.65
C PRO A 25 17.31 -5.06 -8.45
N ASP A 26 16.46 -6.05 -8.21
CA ASP A 26 16.37 -7.33 -8.93
C ASP A 26 15.60 -7.23 -10.27
N GLY A 27 15.02 -6.06 -10.56
CA GLY A 27 14.48 -5.74 -11.87
C GLY A 27 12.96 -5.86 -12.03
N LEU A 28 12.23 -6.15 -10.95
CA LEU A 28 10.77 -6.20 -10.93
C LEU A 28 10.17 -4.79 -11.06
N HIS A 29 9.30 -4.59 -12.05
CA HIS A 29 8.53 -3.36 -12.19
C HIS A 29 7.26 -3.44 -11.34
N TYR A 30 6.91 -2.36 -10.64
CA TYR A 30 5.74 -2.30 -9.78
C TYR A 30 4.99 -0.98 -9.91
N ALA A 31 3.66 -1.03 -9.81
CA ALA A 31 2.79 0.12 -9.58
C ALA A 31 1.79 -0.22 -8.46
N LEU A 32 1.93 0.44 -7.32
CA LEU A 32 1.23 0.12 -6.07
C LEU A 32 0.86 1.38 -5.28
N GLY A 33 0.18 1.23 -4.15
CA GLY A 33 -0.10 2.35 -3.24
C GLY A 33 -1.23 3.27 -3.69
N TYR A 34 -2.15 2.77 -4.54
CA TYR A 34 -3.23 3.59 -5.11
C TYR A 34 -4.18 4.20 -4.08
N SER A 35 -4.25 3.70 -2.84
CA SER A 35 -4.86 4.41 -1.69
C SER A 35 -6.26 4.97 -1.95
N GLY A 36 -7.11 4.23 -2.69
CA GLY A 36 -8.47 4.65 -3.07
C GLY A 36 -8.60 5.26 -4.48
N SER A 37 -7.51 5.65 -5.13
CA SER A 37 -7.48 6.18 -6.51
C SER A 37 -7.30 5.11 -7.59
N GLY A 38 -7.30 3.82 -7.21
CA GLY A 38 -6.86 2.72 -8.07
C GLY A 38 -7.63 2.58 -9.38
N VAL A 39 -8.94 2.83 -9.37
CA VAL A 39 -9.77 2.73 -10.59
C VAL A 39 -9.32 3.73 -11.66
N ALA A 40 -9.02 4.96 -11.26
CA ALA A 40 -8.58 6.00 -12.19
C ALA A 40 -7.09 5.85 -12.56
N MET A 41 -6.25 5.50 -11.60
CA MET A 41 -4.80 5.51 -11.77
C MET A 41 -4.22 4.22 -12.34
N ALA A 42 -4.90 3.07 -12.19
CA ALA A 42 -4.37 1.78 -12.65
C ALA A 42 -4.17 1.71 -14.18
N PRO A 43 -5.09 2.18 -15.04
CA PRO A 43 -4.87 2.16 -16.49
C PRO A 43 -3.68 3.05 -16.90
N TYR A 44 -3.58 4.24 -16.32
CA TYR A 44 -2.51 5.19 -16.61
C TYR A 44 -1.14 4.66 -16.19
N LEU A 45 -0.99 4.22 -14.92
CA LEU A 45 0.28 3.70 -14.43
C LEU A 45 0.63 2.34 -15.06
N GLY A 46 -0.36 1.52 -15.42
CA GLY A 46 -0.14 0.31 -16.20
C GLY A 46 0.49 0.60 -17.57
N TRP A 47 -0.02 1.60 -18.29
CA TRP A 47 0.56 2.04 -19.57
C TRP A 47 1.99 2.59 -19.38
N ARG A 48 2.24 3.36 -18.32
CA ARG A 48 3.61 3.86 -18.02
C ARG A 48 4.58 2.71 -17.73
N ILE A 49 4.18 1.71 -16.94
CA ILE A 49 5.02 0.53 -16.70
C ILE A 49 5.33 -0.23 -17.99
N ALA A 50 4.33 -0.45 -18.84
CA ALA A 50 4.54 -1.16 -20.10
C ALA A 50 5.61 -0.46 -20.95
N ASN A 51 5.54 0.87 -21.04
CA ASN A 51 6.54 1.68 -21.73
C ASN A 51 7.93 1.62 -21.08
N LYS A 52 8.02 1.62 -19.74
CA LYS A 52 9.29 1.40 -19.03
C LYS A 52 9.91 0.04 -19.34
N VAL A 53 9.10 -1.02 -19.39
CA VAL A 53 9.56 -2.37 -19.73
C VAL A 53 10.07 -2.43 -21.17
N LEU A 54 9.41 -1.70 -22.08
CA LEU A 54 9.81 -1.59 -23.49
C LEU A 54 10.98 -0.61 -23.72
N GLY A 55 11.39 0.16 -22.71
CA GLY A 55 12.48 1.13 -22.81
C GLY A 55 12.12 2.38 -23.62
N THR A 56 10.84 2.73 -23.72
CA THR A 56 10.37 3.92 -24.45
C THR A 56 10.39 5.17 -23.55
N GLU A 57 10.53 6.35 -24.17
CA GLU A 57 10.55 7.65 -23.46
C GLU A 57 9.24 7.93 -22.72
N ASP A 58 8.13 7.36 -23.22
CA ASP A 58 6.79 7.44 -22.61
C ASP A 58 6.71 6.79 -21.22
N GLY A 59 7.72 6.02 -20.83
CA GLY A 59 7.77 5.37 -19.53
C GLY A 59 8.02 6.34 -18.36
N ASP A 60 8.66 7.49 -18.58
CA ASP A 60 8.99 8.43 -17.50
C ASP A 60 7.72 9.10 -16.95
N THR A 61 7.56 9.22 -15.63
CA THR A 61 6.40 9.87 -15.02
C THR A 61 6.77 10.63 -13.74
N GLY A 62 5.99 11.64 -13.39
CA GLY A 62 6.18 12.40 -12.14
C GLY A 62 6.14 11.50 -10.88
N PHE A 63 5.50 10.33 -10.97
CA PHE A 63 5.44 9.35 -9.88
C PHE A 63 6.75 8.58 -9.67
N ASP A 64 7.67 8.55 -10.64
CA ASP A 64 8.97 7.87 -10.50
C ASP A 64 9.86 8.51 -9.43
N LYS A 65 9.65 9.80 -9.17
CA LYS A 65 10.45 10.59 -8.21
C LYS A 65 9.95 10.44 -6.78
N ILE A 66 8.81 9.77 -6.57
CA ILE A 66 8.18 9.62 -5.27
C ILE A 66 8.81 8.40 -4.59
N ARG A 67 9.67 8.66 -3.61
CA ARG A 67 10.32 7.60 -2.84
C ARG A 67 9.30 6.99 -1.88
N HIS A 68 9.14 5.67 -1.93
CA HIS A 68 8.28 4.96 -0.98
C HIS A 68 8.80 5.17 0.45
N PRO A 69 8.01 5.77 1.35
CA PRO A 69 8.49 6.07 2.70
C PRO A 69 8.71 4.78 3.47
N GLY A 70 9.97 4.53 3.83
CA GLY A 70 10.33 3.44 4.72
C GLY A 70 9.65 3.57 6.08
N VAL A 71 9.37 2.44 6.71
CA VAL A 71 8.94 2.43 8.11
C VAL A 71 10.17 2.20 8.95
N LEU A 72 10.59 3.24 9.66
CA LEU A 72 11.67 3.14 10.64
C LEU A 72 11.30 2.01 11.63
N LEU A 73 12.26 1.11 11.90
CA LEU A 73 12.09 -0.05 12.78
C LEU A 73 11.11 -1.14 12.30
N ARG A 74 10.77 -1.21 11.00
CA ARG A 74 9.94 -2.30 10.44
C ARG A 74 10.40 -3.69 10.90
N ASP A 75 11.70 -3.92 10.90
CA ASP A 75 12.30 -5.22 11.24
C ASP A 75 12.24 -5.56 12.74
N PHE A 76 12.02 -4.55 13.60
CA PHE A 76 11.86 -4.72 15.04
C PHE A 76 10.40 -4.82 15.48
N VAL A 77 9.44 -4.52 14.59
CA VAL A 77 8.00 -4.68 14.86
C VAL A 77 7.66 -6.10 15.32
N PRO A 78 8.17 -7.19 14.71
CA PRO A 78 7.84 -8.55 15.14
C PRO A 78 8.25 -8.86 16.59
N MET A 79 9.30 -8.22 17.10
CA MET A 79 9.78 -8.44 18.48
C MET A 79 8.82 -7.84 19.52
N GLY A 80 8.10 -6.77 19.17
CA GLY A 80 7.13 -6.10 20.05
C GLY A 80 5.72 -6.72 20.02
N LEU A 81 5.37 -7.46 18.95
CA LEU A 81 4.04 -8.05 18.79
C LEU A 81 3.61 -8.97 19.94
N PRO A 82 4.46 -9.85 20.51
CA PRO A 82 4.07 -10.70 21.64
C PRO A 82 3.70 -9.90 22.89
N ALA A 83 4.45 -8.84 23.20
CA ALA A 83 4.19 -7.98 24.35
C ALA A 83 2.87 -7.21 24.20
N VAL A 84 2.63 -6.66 23.01
CA VAL A 84 1.38 -5.96 22.68
C VAL A 84 0.19 -6.93 22.75
N ASN A 85 0.32 -8.14 22.20
CA ASN A 85 -0.73 -9.17 22.28
C ASN A 85 -1.04 -9.58 23.73
N ALA A 86 -0.02 -9.71 24.59
CA ALA A 86 -0.21 -10.03 26.00
C ALA A 86 -0.95 -8.90 26.73
N TRP A 87 -0.57 -7.64 26.47
CA TRP A 87 -1.27 -6.47 27.01
C TRP A 87 -2.74 -6.41 26.59
N TYR A 88 -3.03 -6.61 25.30
CA TYR A 88 -4.41 -6.63 24.81
C TYR A 88 -5.24 -7.75 25.44
N ARG A 89 -4.67 -8.95 25.64
CA ARG A 89 -5.37 -10.03 26.35
C ARG A 89 -5.73 -9.66 27.79
N ILE A 90 -4.82 -9.00 28.51
CA ILE A 90 -5.08 -8.53 29.88
C ILE A 90 -6.19 -7.47 29.85
N LYS A 91 -6.10 -6.52 28.91
CA LYS A 91 -7.11 -5.48 28.74
C LYS A 91 -8.50 -6.06 28.42
N ASP A 92 -8.59 -7.03 27.52
CA ASP A 92 -9.86 -7.70 27.17
C ASP A 92 -10.49 -8.40 28.39
N VAL A 93 -9.68 -9.00 29.25
CA VAL A 93 -10.16 -9.62 30.51
C VAL A 93 -10.66 -8.57 31.50
N MET A 94 -10.04 -7.38 31.53
CA MET A 94 -10.44 -6.29 32.43
C MET A 94 -11.67 -5.52 31.95
N GLU A 95 -11.87 -5.37 30.63
CA GLU A 95 -13.05 -4.69 30.05
C GLU A 95 -14.25 -5.64 29.89
N GLY A 96 -14.04 -6.95 29.95
CA GLY A 96 -15.07 -7.99 29.85
C GLY A 96 -15.65 -8.49 31.18
N SER A 97 -15.35 -7.84 32.32
CA SER A 97 -15.89 -8.14 33.65
C SER A 97 -16.69 -6.98 34.22
#